data_AF-A0A9X4MZ85-F1
#
_entry.id   AF-A0A9X4MZ85-F1
#
_cell.length_a   1.000
_cell.length_b   1.000
_cell.length_c   1.000
_cell.angle_alpha   90.00
_cell.angle_beta   90.00
_cell.angle_gamma   90.00
#
_symmetry.space_group_name_H-M   'P 1'
#
loop_
_entity.id
_entity.type
_entity.pdbx_description
1 polymer ?
#
loop_
_entity_poly.entity_id
_entity_poly.type
_entity_poly.pdbx_seq_one_letter_code
_entity_poly.pdbx_strand_id
1 'polypeptide(L)' 'MKKIHIQAEPFFDLLKEKNQSMWDIFEQMIQEHEQEIIFINDKQQVLFNYILPNNLDKLKEDQKKFSEEFKNKIAQTYLN' A
#
# COMPACT_ATOMS: atom_id res chain seq x y z
N MET A 1 4.77 5.57 16.94
CA MET A 1 4.27 5.15 15.61
C MET A 1 4.36 3.63 15.53
N LYS A 2 3.25 2.94 15.23
CA LYS A 2 3.20 1.48 15.15
C LYS A 2 3.71 1.02 13.78
N LYS A 3 4.48 -0.07 13.73
CA LYS A 3 4.97 -0.66 12.48
C LYS A 3 4.27 -1.98 12.19
N ILE A 4 3.88 -2.19 10.94
CA ILE A 4 3.25 -3.43 10.45
C ILE A 4 4.09 -3.93 9.29
N HIS A 5 4.48 -5.20 9.34
CA HIS A 5 5.13 -5.86 8.20
C HIS A 5 4.10 -6.67 7.42
N ILE A 6 4.07 -6.50 6.10
CA ILE A 6 3.20 -7.23 5.19
C ILE A 6 4.07 -7.99 4.18
N GLN A 7 3.85 -9.29 4.05
CA GLN A 7 4.44 -10.07 2.96
C GLN A 7 3.77 -9.66 1.65
N ALA A 8 4.56 -9.08 0.74
CA ALA A 8 4.03 -8.42 -0.45
C ALA A 8 3.33 -9.38 -1.40
N GLU A 9 3.96 -10.51 -1.74
CA GLU A 9 3.40 -11.50 -2.67
C GLU A 9 2.04 -12.06 -2.19
N PRO A 10 1.93 -12.65 -0.98
CA PRO A 10 0.64 -13.13 -0.49
C PRO A 10 -0.44 -12.04 -0.39
N PHE A 11 -0.05 -10.82 -0.05
CA PHE A 11 -0.98 -9.71 0.06
C PHE A 11 -1.58 -9.31 -1.29
N PHE A 12 -0.75 -9.14 -2.32
CA PHE A 12 -1.24 -8.79 -3.65
C PHE A 12 -2.03 -9.92 -4.31
N ASP A 13 -1.67 -11.17 -4.06
CA ASP A 13 -2.43 -12.30 -4.57
C ASP A 13 -3.81 -12.41 -3.90
N LEU A 14 -3.90 -12.16 -2.59
CA LEU A 14 -5.18 -12.07 -1.89
C LEU A 14 -6.07 -10.95 -2.44
N LEU A 15 -5.49 -9.78 -2.77
CA LEU A 15 -6.24 -8.68 -3.37
C LEU A 15 -6.81 -9.05 -4.75
N LYS A 16 -6.01 -9.75 -5.58
CA LYS A 16 -6.48 -10.25 -6.90
C LYS A 16 -7.59 -11.28 -6.74
N GLU A 17 -7.41 -12.26 -5.85
CA GLU A 17 -8.40 -13.31 -5.61
C GLU A 17 -9.74 -12.74 -5.13
N LYS A 18 -9.69 -11.75 -4.23
CA LYS A 18 -10.87 -11.08 -3.69
C LYS A 18 -11.42 -9.97 -4.59
N ASN A 19 -10.75 -9.67 -5.71
CA ASN A 19 -11.03 -8.50 -6.55
C ASN A 19 -11.20 -7.21 -5.71
N GLN A 20 -10.31 -7.01 -4.75
CA GLN A 20 -10.38 -5.95 -3.74
C GLN A 20 -9.25 -4.93 -3.93
N SER A 21 -9.52 -3.65 -3.63
CA SER A 21 -8.49 -2.61 -3.66
C SER A 21 -7.65 -2.63 -2.38
N MET A 22 -6.34 -2.41 -2.54
CA MET A 22 -5.42 -2.17 -1.42
C MET A 22 -5.92 -1.01 -0.55
N TRP A 23 -6.47 0.04 -1.15
CA TRP A 23 -6.97 1.22 -0.46
C TRP A 23 -8.18 0.91 0.44
N ASP A 24 -9.03 -0.03 0.04
CA ASP A 24 -10.19 -0.46 0.85
C ASP A 24 -9.71 -1.15 2.13
N ILE A 25 -8.63 -1.93 2.04
CA ILE A 25 -7.99 -2.55 3.20
C ILE A 25 -7.36 -1.48 4.09
N PHE A 26 -6.68 -0.50 3.51
CA PHE A 26 -6.05 0.59 4.26
C PHE A 26 -7.07 1.45 5.01
N GLU A 27 -8.22 1.73 4.40
CA GLU A 27 -9.32 2.42 5.07
C GLU A 27 -9.80 1.68 6.32
N GLN A 28 -9.92 0.35 6.24
CA GLN A 28 -10.29 -0.49 7.38
C GLN A 28 -9.20 -0.58 8.46
N MET A 29 -7.95 -0.26 8.11
CA MET A 29 -6.81 -0.30 9.01
C MET A 29 -6.56 1.03 9.74
N ILE A 30 -7.28 2.12 9.41
CA ILE A 30 -7.09 3.43 10.03
C ILE A 30 -7.33 3.33 11.55
N GLN A 31 -6.41 3.93 12.31
CA GLN A 31 -6.49 4.07 13.76
C GLN A 31 -6.26 5.53 14.16
N GLU A 32 -6.36 5.84 15.46
CA GLU A 32 -6.14 7.21 16.00
C GLU A 32 -4.73 7.76 15.71
N HIS A 33 -3.76 6.88 15.47
CA HIS A 33 -2.36 7.22 15.21
C HIS A 33 -1.87 6.67 13.88
N GLU A 34 -0.91 7.38 13.29
CA GLU A 34 -0.26 6.95 12.05
C GLU A 34 0.51 5.64 12.26
N GLN A 35 0.52 4.82 11.20
CA GLN A 35 1.16 3.51 11.18
C GLN A 35 2.10 3.40 9.99
N GLU A 36 3.25 2.78 10.17
CA GLU A 36 4.14 2.44 9.06
C GLU A 36 3.82 1.04 8.59
N ILE A 37 3.37 0.91 7.34
CA ILE A 37 3.22 -0.37 6.65
C ILE A 37 4.51 -0.61 5.87
N ILE A 38 5.16 -1.74 6.14
CA ILE A 38 6.43 -2.13 5.53
C ILE A 38 6.18 -3.40 4.74
N PHE A 39 6.28 -3.29 3.42
CA PHE A 39 6.16 -4.43 2.52
C PHE A 39 7.50 -5.13 2.40
N ILE A 40 7.50 -6.43 2.68
CA ILE A 40 8.69 -7.28 2.62
C ILE A 40 8.48 -8.42 1.62
N ASN A 41 9.58 -8.94 1.08
CA ASN A 41 9.58 -10.19 0.32
C ASN A 41 9.84 -11.40 1.22
N ASP A 42 9.81 -12.61 0.64
CA ASP A 42 10.07 -13.88 1.34
C ASP A 42 11.45 -13.94 2.02
N LYS A 43 12.41 -13.13 1.57
CA LYS A 43 13.75 -13.01 2.17
C LYS A 43 13.80 -11.98 3.30
N GLN A 44 12.64 -11.49 3.75
CA GLN A 44 12.49 -10.41 4.74
C GLN A 44 13.14 -9.08 4.31
N GLN A 45 13.39 -8.88 3.02
CA GLN A 45 13.93 -7.63 2.50
C GLN A 45 12.79 -6.63 2.30
N VAL A 46 12.99 -5.41 2.77
CA VAL A 46 12.05 -4.30 2.56
C VAL A 46 12.00 -3.95 1.09
N LEU A 47 10.81 -4.03 0.50
CA LEU A 47 10.55 -3.59 -0.87
C LEU A 47 10.17 -2.11 -0.88
N PHE A 48 9.25 -1.71 0.00
CA PHE A 48 8.82 -0.33 0.18
C PHE A 48 8.07 -0.16 1.50
N ASN A 49 7.94 1.09 1.94
CA ASN A 49 7.17 1.48 3.12
C ASN A 49 6.13 2.54 2.75
N TYR A 50 5.01 2.51 3.46
CA TYR A 50 3.92 3.48 3.35
C TYR A 50 3.51 3.94 4.75
N ILE A 51 3.30 5.24 4.93
CA ILE A 51 2.77 5.79 6.17
C ILE A 51 1.25 5.84 6.01
N LEU A 52 0.56 4.90 6.66
CA LEU A 52 -0.88 4.91 6.74
C LEU A 52 -1.32 6.09 7.62
N PRO A 53 -2.06 7.07 7.08
CA PRO A 53 -2.54 8.19 7.85
C PRO A 53 -3.58 7.73 8.86
N ASN A 54 -3.76 8.54 9.89
CA ASN A 54 -4.75 8.30 10.94
C ASN A 54 -6.17 8.78 10.61
N ASN A 55 -6.41 9.19 9.35
CA ASN A 55 -7.72 9.68 8.92
C ASN A 55 -7.94 9.43 7.44
N LEU A 56 -9.22 9.35 7.07
CA LEU A 56 -9.67 8.98 5.73
C LEU A 56 -9.37 10.06 4.68
N ASP A 57 -9.42 11.35 5.06
CA ASP A 57 -9.19 12.44 4.11
C ASP A 57 -7.77 12.40 3.55
N LYS A 58 -6.77 12.24 4.43
CA LYS A 58 -5.37 12.05 4.01
C LYS A 58 -5.18 10.76 3.21
N LEU A 59 -5.87 9.68 3.55
CA LEU A 59 -5.79 8.42 2.78
C LEU A 59 -6.27 8.63 1.34
N LYS A 60 -7.37 9.37 1.15
CA LYS A 60 -7.91 9.70 -0.18
C LYS A 60 -6.97 10.62 -0.96
N GLU A 61 -6.32 11.57 -0.29
CA GLU A 61 -5.28 12.38 -0.93
C GLU A 61 -4.11 11.53 -1.40
N ASP A 62 -3.65 10.59 -0.58
CA ASP A 62 -2.58 9.66 -0.94
C ASP A 62 -2.98 8.75 -2.11
N GLN A 63 -4.21 8.23 -2.10
CA GLN A 63 -4.76 7.45 -3.22
C GLN A 63 -4.74 8.23 -4.53
N LYS A 64 -5.12 9.52 -4.48
CA LYS A 64 -5.12 10.39 -5.66
C LYS A 64 -3.70 10.63 -6.18
N LYS A 65 -2.76 10.99 -5.28
CA LYS A 65 -1.35 11.19 -5.63
C LYS A 65 -0.72 9.91 -6.18
N PHE A 66 -1.00 8.78 -5.56
CA PHE A 66 -0.52 7.48 -6.02
C PHE A 66 -1.05 7.16 -7.41
N SER A 67 -2.34 7.39 -7.69
CA SER A 67 -2.91 7.15 -9.03
C SER A 67 -2.28 8.02 -10.12
N GLU A 68 -1.87 9.24 -9.77
CA GLU A 68 -1.17 10.17 -10.66
C GLU A 68 0.31 9.78 -10.87
N GLU A 69 1.03 9.38 -9.82
CA GLU A 69 2.44 8.98 -9.89
C GLU A 69 2.65 7.55 -10.44
N PHE A 70 1.74 6.62 -10.13
CA PHE A 70 1.81 5.21 -10.54
C PHE A 70 1.57 5.03 -12.04
N LYS A 71 0.69 5.85 -12.64
CA LYS A 71 0.53 5.93 -14.11
C LYS A 71 1.86 6.20 -14.81
N ASN A 72 2.72 7.02 -14.20
CA ASN A 72 3.99 7.43 -14.80
C ASN A 72 5.11 6.41 -14.58
N LYS A 73 5.16 5.73 -13.42
CA LYS A 73 6.24 4.78 -13.06
C LYS A 73 6.08 3.37 -13.65
N ILE A 74 4.86 2.83 -13.74
CA ILE A 74 4.63 1.47 -14.28
C ILE A 74 4.74 1.47 -15.81
N ALA A 75 4.28 2.53 -16.49
CA ALA A 75 4.44 2.68 -17.93
C ALA A 75 5.92 2.62 -18.37
N GLN A 76 6.86 3.03 -17.50
CA GLN A 76 8.29 2.92 -17.77
C GLN A 76 8.89 1.55 -17.43
N THR A 77 8.27 0.77 -16.55
CA THR A 77 8.90 -0.43 -15.96
C THR A 77 8.35 -1.75 -16.52
N TYR A 78 7.14 -1.77 -17.10
CA TYR A 78 6.47 -2.99 -17.57
C TYR A 78 5.97 -2.94 -19.04
N LEU A 79 6.32 -1.90 -19.80
CA LEU A 79 5.95 -1.73 -21.22
C LEU A 79 7.15 -1.57 -22.17
N ASN A 80 8.35 -2.00 -21.75
CA ASN A 80 9.50 -2.19 -22.64
C ASN A 80 9.92 -3.67 -22.65
#